data_AF-A0A1C4Y1R8-F1
#
_entry.id   AF-A0A1C4Y1R8-F1
#
_cell.length_a   1.000
_cell.length_b   1.000
_cell.length_c   1.000
_cell.angle_alpha   90.00
_cell.angle_beta   90.00
_cell.angle_gamma   90.00
#
_symmetry.space_group_name_H-M   'P 1'
#
loop_
_entity.id
_entity.type
_entity.pdbx_description
1 polymer ?
#
loop_
_entity_poly.entity_id
_entity_poly.type
_entity_poly.pdbx_seq_one_letter_code
_entity_poly.pdbx_strand_id
1 'polypeptide(L)'
;MRPVPNWAVATAAAAPVLLVAGWTVAQARQPVGYDPVRDTISELAGQDATDAWIMVVALVLLGCCYLSVAAVLHAAGLPSRFLLAIGGVATIALVAFPRPPVGGSLSHGVAATVAVLALVLWPAGSALRLPRGHDTEHPTRPEPPWAFRRAVGLSTTLVLLALFGWCAFEVTSGSRTGLAERVTAVAVSLWPLLAVLSARRAHLAWSTGGTVRVGPDLPTIGVVPPDPLGPPSGPTPGRPDRLP
;
A
#
# COMPACT_ATOMS: atom_id res chain seq x y z
N MET A 1 12.81 9.03 -8.37
CA MET A 1 12.00 8.05 -7.59
C MET A 1 12.18 6.68 -8.21
N ARG A 2 12.18 5.59 -7.44
CA ARG A 2 12.28 4.24 -8.03
C ARG A 2 10.97 3.89 -8.76
N PRO A 3 11.03 3.25 -9.93
CA PRO A 3 9.84 2.82 -10.67
C PRO A 3 9.03 1.83 -9.85
N VAL A 4 7.71 1.95 -9.98
CA VAL A 4 6.76 0.95 -9.48
C VAL A 4 6.59 -0.09 -10.59
N PRO A 5 6.98 -1.35 -10.38
CA PRO A 5 6.86 -2.36 -11.42
C PRO A 5 5.39 -2.69 -11.69
N ASN A 6 5.04 -3.09 -12.92
CA ASN A 6 3.65 -3.36 -13.31
C ASN A 6 3.01 -4.47 -12.45
N TRP A 7 3.80 -5.48 -12.07
CA TRP A 7 3.31 -6.54 -11.18
C TRP A 7 2.90 -6.01 -9.82
N ALA A 8 3.51 -4.93 -9.30
CA ALA A 8 3.11 -4.35 -8.01
C ALA A 8 1.70 -3.73 -8.06
N VAL A 9 1.29 -3.19 -9.22
CA VAL A 9 -0.08 -2.71 -9.42
C VAL A 9 -1.06 -3.88 -9.43
N ALA A 10 -0.73 -4.95 -10.15
CA ALA A 10 -1.55 -6.16 -10.21
C ALA A 10 -1.69 -6.79 -8.82
N THR A 11 -0.59 -6.93 -8.07
CA THR A 11 -0.59 -7.47 -6.70
C THR A 11 -1.36 -6.59 -5.73
N ALA A 12 -1.22 -5.26 -5.81
CA ALA A 12 -1.98 -4.35 -4.96
C ALA A 12 -3.48 -4.37 -5.31
N ALA A 13 -3.85 -4.56 -6.57
CA ALA A 13 -5.24 -4.72 -6.99
C ALA A 13 -5.82 -6.08 -6.59
N ALA A 14 -5.00 -7.13 -6.59
CA ALA A 14 -5.41 -8.46 -6.17
C ALA A 14 -5.83 -8.50 -4.70
N ALA A 15 -5.20 -7.72 -3.82
CA ALA A 15 -5.51 -7.70 -2.37
C ALA A 15 -7.02 -7.50 -2.07
N PRO A 16 -7.67 -6.38 -2.42
CA PRO A 16 -9.09 -6.19 -2.15
C PRO A 16 -9.98 -7.19 -2.92
N VAL A 17 -9.57 -7.61 -4.12
CA VAL A 17 -10.32 -8.58 -4.93
C VAL A 17 -10.33 -9.96 -4.25
N LEU A 18 -9.16 -10.45 -3.83
CA LEU A 18 -9.01 -11.73 -3.13
C LEU A 18 -9.78 -11.74 -1.81
N LEU A 19 -9.74 -10.62 -1.07
CA LEU A 19 -10.48 -10.48 0.17
C LEU A 19 -12.00 -10.58 -0.06
N VAL A 20 -12.54 -9.77 -0.97
CA VAL A 20 -13.99 -9.73 -1.25
C VAL A 20 -14.45 -11.04 -1.89
N ALA A 21 -13.75 -11.53 -2.90
CA ALA A 21 -14.10 -12.79 -3.55
C ALA A 21 -13.98 -13.97 -2.58
N GLY A 22 -12.92 -14.00 -1.76
CA GLY A 22 -12.67 -15.03 -0.76
C GLY A 22 -13.82 -15.17 0.23
N TRP A 23 -14.23 -14.06 0.87
CA TRP A 23 -15.36 -14.13 1.79
C TRP A 23 -16.67 -14.40 1.05
N THR A 24 -16.86 -13.90 -0.18
CA THR A 24 -18.14 -14.07 -0.90
C THR A 24 -18.35 -15.53 -1.25
N VAL A 25 -17.29 -16.21 -1.72
CA VAL A 25 -17.33 -17.65 -1.98
C VAL A 25 -17.47 -18.44 -0.68
N ALA A 26 -16.67 -18.13 0.35
CA ALA A 26 -16.74 -18.85 1.63
C ALA A 26 -18.10 -18.68 2.33
N GLN A 27 -18.69 -17.49 2.25
CA GLN A 27 -20.04 -17.20 2.76
C GLN A 27 -21.11 -18.04 2.03
N ALA A 28 -21.02 -18.15 0.70
CA ALA A 28 -21.95 -18.98 -0.07
C ALA A 28 -21.86 -20.48 0.28
N ARG A 29 -20.83 -20.88 1.03
CA ARG A 29 -20.69 -22.25 1.55
C ARG A 29 -21.33 -22.47 2.91
N GLN A 30 -21.64 -21.40 3.65
CA GLN A 30 -22.15 -21.51 5.01
C GLN A 30 -23.62 -21.96 5.05
N PRO A 31 -24.06 -22.60 6.14
CA PRO A 31 -25.47 -22.95 6.34
C PRO A 31 -26.37 -21.70 6.44
N VAL A 32 -27.68 -21.91 6.32
CA VAL A 32 -28.73 -20.86 6.32
C VAL A 32 -28.67 -19.93 7.55
N GLY A 33 -28.08 -20.38 8.65
CA GLY A 33 -27.91 -19.58 9.87
C GLY A 33 -26.84 -18.49 9.81
N TYR A 34 -25.99 -18.46 8.76
CA TYR A 34 -24.94 -17.45 8.63
C TYR A 34 -25.52 -16.09 8.19
N ASP A 35 -25.25 -15.05 8.99
CA ASP A 35 -25.64 -13.67 8.72
C ASP A 35 -24.39 -12.79 8.54
N PRO A 36 -24.08 -12.28 7.33
CA PRO A 36 -22.88 -11.46 7.09
C PRO A 36 -22.84 -10.12 7.84
N VAL A 37 -23.96 -9.68 8.42
CA VAL A 37 -23.99 -8.47 9.27
C VAL A 37 -23.45 -8.79 10.66
N ARG A 38 -23.78 -9.97 11.18
CA ARG A 38 -23.42 -10.43 12.54
C ARG A 38 -22.12 -11.22 12.55
N ASP A 39 -21.99 -12.14 11.60
CA ASP A 39 -20.94 -13.13 11.52
C ASP A 39 -19.74 -12.62 10.72
N THR A 40 -18.58 -12.86 11.28
CA THR A 40 -17.29 -12.30 10.87
C THR A 40 -16.69 -13.01 9.65
N ILE A 41 -15.82 -12.33 8.90
CA ILE A 41 -14.85 -12.93 7.97
C ILE A 41 -13.98 -13.93 8.74
N SER A 42 -13.58 -13.59 9.96
CA SER A 42 -12.79 -14.46 10.82
C SER A 42 -13.48 -15.79 11.17
N GLU A 43 -14.82 -15.84 11.20
CA GLU A 43 -15.58 -17.09 11.33
C GLU A 43 -15.50 -17.94 10.07
N LEU A 44 -15.45 -17.33 8.87
CA LEU A 44 -15.30 -18.07 7.61
C LEU A 44 -13.95 -18.80 7.50
N ALA A 45 -12.96 -18.42 8.31
CA ALA A 45 -11.68 -19.10 8.47
C ALA A 45 -11.57 -19.88 9.81
N GLY A 46 -12.67 -19.97 10.56
CA GLY A 46 -12.74 -20.64 11.86
C GLY A 46 -12.81 -22.17 11.73
N GLN A 47 -12.68 -22.86 12.86
CA GLN A 47 -12.65 -24.33 12.91
C GLN A 47 -13.95 -24.99 12.43
N ASP A 48 -15.09 -24.33 12.66
CA ASP A 48 -16.42 -24.84 12.29
C ASP A 48 -16.94 -24.32 10.95
N ALA A 49 -16.15 -23.49 10.25
CA ALA A 49 -16.58 -22.98 8.95
C ALA A 49 -16.64 -24.11 7.91
N THR A 50 -17.77 -24.17 7.20
CA THR A 50 -17.87 -25.05 6.04
C THR A 50 -16.90 -24.55 4.97
N ASP A 51 -16.04 -25.45 4.48
CA ASP A 51 -15.01 -25.13 3.48
C ASP A 51 -14.07 -23.97 3.91
N ALA A 52 -13.67 -23.93 5.19
CA ALA A 52 -12.81 -22.88 5.77
C ALA A 52 -11.50 -22.61 4.99
N TRP A 53 -11.00 -23.62 4.27
CA TRP A 53 -9.82 -23.50 3.41
C TRP A 53 -9.93 -22.37 2.38
N ILE A 54 -11.14 -22.03 1.91
CA ILE A 54 -11.39 -20.95 0.94
C ILE A 54 -10.95 -19.61 1.52
N MET A 55 -11.41 -19.30 2.73
CA MET A 55 -11.06 -18.05 3.41
C MET A 55 -9.60 -18.07 3.86
N VAL A 56 -9.09 -19.21 4.33
CA VAL A 56 -7.66 -19.37 4.69
C VAL A 56 -6.75 -19.05 3.50
N VAL A 57 -7.01 -19.62 2.32
CA VAL A 57 -6.22 -19.33 1.11
C VAL A 57 -6.32 -17.86 0.74
N ALA A 58 -7.51 -17.25 0.82
CA ALA A 58 -7.69 -15.82 0.56
C ALA A 58 -6.86 -14.95 1.51
N LEU A 59 -6.83 -15.26 2.82
CA LEU A 59 -6.04 -14.53 3.82
C LEU A 59 -4.53 -14.70 3.60
N VAL A 60 -4.07 -15.90 3.25
CA VAL A 60 -2.65 -16.14 2.93
C VAL A 60 -2.22 -15.30 1.71
N LEU A 61 -3.00 -15.36 0.63
CA LEU A 61 -2.71 -14.59 -0.59
C LEU A 61 -2.78 -13.08 -0.33
N LEU A 62 -3.74 -12.63 0.48
CA LEU A 62 -3.85 -11.23 0.90
C LEU A 62 -2.61 -10.75 1.66
N GLY A 63 -2.14 -11.52 2.65
CA GLY A 63 -0.92 -11.21 3.38
C GLY A 63 0.32 -11.18 2.48
N CYS A 64 0.43 -12.14 1.54
CA CYS A 64 1.47 -12.15 0.51
C CYS A 64 1.43 -10.90 -0.38
N CYS A 65 0.23 -10.39 -0.70
CA CYS A 65 0.09 -9.14 -1.45
C CYS A 65 0.66 -7.95 -0.65
N TYR A 66 0.35 -7.84 0.65
CA TYR A 66 0.88 -6.78 1.51
C TYR A 66 2.41 -6.85 1.62
N LEU A 67 2.99 -8.04 1.80
CA LEU A 67 4.45 -8.23 1.83
C LEU A 67 5.11 -7.82 0.51
N SER A 68 4.51 -8.21 -0.60
CA SER A 68 5.00 -7.90 -1.94
C SER A 68 4.97 -6.39 -2.22
N VAL A 69 3.89 -5.70 -1.83
CA VAL A 69 3.80 -4.23 -1.94
C VAL A 69 4.80 -3.57 -1.01
N ALA A 70 4.94 -4.03 0.23
CA ALA A 70 5.94 -3.52 1.17
C ALA A 70 7.38 -3.64 0.62
N ALA A 71 7.69 -4.71 -0.11
CA ALA A 71 9.01 -4.91 -0.68
C ALA A 71 9.39 -3.82 -1.72
N VAL A 72 8.42 -3.34 -2.52
CA VAL A 72 8.70 -2.48 -3.69
C VAL A 72 8.18 -1.06 -3.61
N LEU A 73 7.28 -0.74 -2.67
CA LEU A 73 6.71 0.61 -2.53
C LEU A 73 7.69 1.57 -1.83
N HIS A 74 8.83 1.84 -2.48
CA HIS A 74 9.90 2.67 -1.93
C HIS A 74 9.46 4.12 -1.64
N ALA A 75 8.47 4.63 -2.37
CA ALA A 75 7.89 5.95 -2.13
C ALA A 75 7.27 6.10 -0.73
N ALA A 76 6.89 4.99 -0.08
CA ALA A 76 6.33 5.01 1.27
C ALA A 76 7.38 5.23 2.36
N GLY A 77 8.68 5.10 2.08
CA GLY A 77 9.72 5.12 3.10
C GLY A 77 9.72 3.87 4.00
N LEU A 78 10.79 3.71 4.78
CA LEU A 78 11.01 2.49 5.58
C LEU A 78 9.93 2.23 6.65
N PRO A 79 9.47 3.21 7.45
CA PRO A 79 8.52 2.95 8.52
C PRO A 79 7.16 2.44 8.01
N SER A 80 6.63 3.05 6.95
CA SER A 80 5.36 2.62 6.33
C SER A 80 5.48 1.23 5.71
N ARG A 81 6.61 0.91 5.06
CA ARG A 81 6.85 -0.43 4.51
C ARG A 81 6.94 -1.48 5.61
N PHE A 82 7.58 -1.16 6.73
CA PHE A 82 7.69 -2.07 7.87
C PHE A 82 6.33 -2.36 8.49
N LEU A 83 5.49 -1.34 8.71
CA LEU A 83 4.12 -1.53 9.20
C LEU A 83 3.27 -2.35 8.21
N LEU A 84 3.37 -2.07 6.91
CA LEU A 84 2.66 -2.87 5.89
C LEU A 84 3.12 -4.33 5.90
N ALA A 85 4.42 -4.58 6.10
CA ALA A 85 4.97 -5.93 6.21
C ALA A 85 4.47 -6.65 7.48
N ILE A 86 4.44 -5.97 8.63
CA ILE A 86 3.84 -6.50 9.86
C ILE A 86 2.38 -6.86 9.62
N GLY A 87 1.61 -5.98 8.95
CA GLY A 87 0.24 -6.25 8.57
C GLY A 87 0.10 -7.53 7.76
N GLY A 88 0.94 -7.70 6.72
CA GLY A 88 1.00 -8.91 5.90
C GLY A 88 1.30 -10.18 6.68
N VAL A 89 2.36 -10.18 7.52
CA VAL A 89 2.72 -11.34 8.36
C VAL A 89 1.59 -11.67 9.33
N ALA A 90 1.03 -10.66 10.00
CA ALA A 90 -0.04 -10.86 10.98
C ALA A 90 -1.34 -11.36 10.33
N THR A 91 -1.67 -10.93 9.11
CA THR A 91 -2.79 -11.49 8.33
C THR A 91 -2.56 -12.99 8.04
N ILE A 92 -1.35 -13.41 7.69
CA ILE A 92 -1.03 -14.83 7.49
C ILE A 92 -1.11 -15.59 8.83
N ALA A 93 -0.67 -14.97 9.93
CA ALA A 93 -0.70 -15.57 11.25
C ALA A 93 -2.13 -15.91 11.74
N LEU A 94 -3.17 -15.25 11.23
CA LEU A 94 -4.57 -15.61 11.53
C LEU A 94 -4.90 -17.06 11.18
N VAL A 95 -4.20 -17.65 10.22
CA VAL A 95 -4.35 -19.07 9.85
C VAL A 95 -3.88 -20.00 10.97
N ALA A 96 -2.84 -19.62 11.70
CA ALA A 96 -2.33 -20.38 12.84
C ALA A 96 -3.18 -20.19 14.10
N PHE A 97 -3.97 -19.12 14.15
CA PHE A 97 -4.86 -18.78 15.26
C PHE A 97 -6.31 -18.65 14.79
N PRO A 98 -6.93 -19.74 14.27
CA PRO A 98 -8.31 -19.70 13.81
C PRO A 98 -9.26 -19.45 14.98
N ARG A 99 -10.44 -18.91 14.68
CA ARG A 99 -11.47 -18.67 15.70
C ARG A 99 -12.04 -20.02 16.19
N PRO A 100 -12.20 -20.20 17.51
CA PRO A 100 -12.80 -21.40 18.06
C PRO A 100 -14.32 -21.43 17.78
N PRO A 101 -14.95 -22.62 17.84
CA PRO A 101 -16.39 -22.84 17.73
C PRO A 101 -17.26 -21.92 18.57
N VAL A 102 -16.84 -21.70 19.82
CA VAL A 102 -17.63 -21.00 20.84
C VAL A 102 -16.72 -20.03 21.58
N GLY A 103 -17.21 -18.80 21.78
CA GLY A 103 -16.50 -17.76 22.52
C GLY A 103 -15.38 -17.07 21.73
N GLY A 104 -14.59 -16.27 22.44
CA GLY A 104 -13.45 -15.55 21.89
C GLY A 104 -12.13 -16.31 22.03
N SER A 105 -11.15 -15.94 21.22
CA SER A 105 -9.76 -16.41 21.37
C SER A 105 -8.84 -15.20 21.54
N LEU A 106 -8.08 -15.18 22.64
CA LEU A 106 -7.13 -14.10 22.91
C LEU A 106 -6.01 -14.08 21.86
N SER A 107 -5.49 -15.24 21.46
CA SER A 107 -4.43 -15.33 20.45
C SER A 107 -4.91 -14.84 19.08
N HIS A 108 -6.12 -15.23 18.68
CA HIS A 108 -6.76 -14.73 17.47
C HIS A 108 -6.98 -13.21 17.54
N GLY A 109 -7.55 -12.72 18.64
CA GLY A 109 -7.81 -11.30 18.86
C GLY A 109 -6.55 -10.45 18.82
N VAL A 110 -5.45 -10.92 19.42
CA VAL A 110 -4.14 -10.25 19.35
C VAL A 110 -3.61 -10.25 17.92
N ALA A 111 -3.62 -11.38 17.22
CA ALA A 111 -3.17 -11.45 15.83
C ALA A 111 -3.97 -10.52 14.90
N ALA A 112 -5.30 -10.52 15.03
CA ALA A 112 -6.20 -9.64 14.28
C ALA A 112 -5.94 -8.17 14.59
N THR A 113 -5.77 -7.82 15.87
CA THR A 113 -5.46 -6.46 16.31
C THR A 113 -4.13 -5.99 15.72
N VAL A 114 -3.07 -6.81 15.78
CA VAL A 114 -1.77 -6.47 15.19
C VAL A 114 -1.88 -6.28 13.68
N ALA A 115 -2.58 -7.17 12.99
CA ALA A 115 -2.78 -7.08 11.54
C ALA A 115 -3.48 -5.78 11.15
N VAL A 116 -4.64 -5.50 11.74
CA VAL A 116 -5.44 -4.32 11.39
C VAL A 116 -4.74 -3.04 11.83
N LEU A 117 -4.20 -2.97 13.05
CA LEU A 117 -3.54 -1.77 13.55
C LEU A 117 -2.31 -1.41 12.71
N ALA A 118 -1.52 -2.39 12.27
CA ALA A 118 -0.40 -2.16 11.37
C ALA A 118 -0.87 -1.60 10.01
N LEU A 119 -1.95 -2.14 9.45
CA LEU A 119 -2.57 -1.68 8.19
C LEU A 119 -3.34 -0.35 8.33
N VAL A 120 -3.74 0.04 9.53
CA VAL A 120 -4.35 1.33 9.81
C VAL A 120 -3.28 2.41 9.96
N LEU A 121 -2.14 2.09 10.58
CA LEU A 121 -1.07 3.05 10.92
C LEU A 121 -0.02 3.26 9.83
N TRP A 122 0.16 2.29 8.91
CA TRP A 122 1.18 2.44 7.85
C TRP A 122 1.07 3.68 6.97
N PRO A 123 -0.12 4.29 6.68
CA PRO A 123 -0.20 5.52 5.88
C PRO A 123 0.52 6.69 6.57
N ALA A 124 0.47 6.76 7.90
CA ALA A 124 1.14 7.79 8.69
C ALA A 124 2.62 7.50 8.98
N GLY A 125 3.07 6.25 8.79
CA GLY A 125 4.41 5.79 9.22
C GLY A 125 5.56 6.69 8.77
N SER A 126 5.57 7.12 7.50
CA SER A 126 6.53 8.11 6.98
C SER A 126 6.03 9.54 7.03
N ALA A 127 4.70 9.77 7.06
CA ALA A 127 4.10 11.10 7.13
C ALA A 127 4.55 11.90 8.37
N LEU A 128 4.77 11.21 9.50
CA LEU A 128 5.24 11.83 10.74
C LEU A 128 6.65 12.40 10.65
N ARG A 129 7.45 11.93 9.69
CA ARG A 129 8.84 12.39 9.45
C ARG A 129 8.92 13.53 8.43
N LEU A 130 7.82 13.87 7.76
CA LEU A 130 7.78 14.94 6.78
C LEU A 130 7.72 16.32 7.47
N PRO A 131 8.32 17.38 6.89
CA PRO A 131 8.16 18.75 7.37
C PRO A 131 6.69 19.20 7.49
N ARG A 132 6.42 20.22 8.31
CA ARG A 132 5.10 20.87 8.36
C ARG A 132 5.09 22.03 7.36
N GLY A 133 4.04 22.11 6.54
CA GLY A 133 3.89 23.18 5.55
C GLY A 133 4.51 22.85 4.18
N HIS A 134 4.40 23.79 3.25
CA HIS A 134 5.08 23.71 1.96
C HIS A 134 6.59 23.91 2.15
N ASP A 135 7.39 23.20 1.37
CA ASP A 135 8.83 23.37 1.31
C ASP A 135 9.13 24.69 0.58
N THR A 136 9.11 25.80 1.31
CA THR A 136 9.44 27.13 0.78
C THR A 136 10.94 27.30 0.53
N GLU A 137 11.78 26.43 1.10
CA GLU A 137 13.24 26.48 0.93
C GLU A 137 13.69 25.86 -0.40
N HIS A 138 12.95 24.87 -0.94
CA HIS A 138 13.30 24.19 -2.19
C HIS A 138 12.09 24.11 -3.15
N PRO A 139 11.71 25.20 -3.84
CA PRO A 139 10.53 25.24 -4.72
C PRO A 139 10.64 24.33 -5.94
N THR A 140 11.87 23.93 -6.31
CA THR A 140 12.13 23.00 -7.41
C THR A 140 12.09 21.53 -6.98
N ARG A 141 11.92 21.25 -5.67
CA ARG A 141 11.87 19.87 -5.18
C ARG A 141 10.55 19.25 -5.63
N PRO A 142 10.62 18.19 -6.44
CA PRO A 142 9.41 17.54 -6.94
C PRO A 142 8.57 16.97 -5.80
N GLU A 143 7.27 17.29 -5.84
CA GLU A 143 6.34 16.91 -4.79
C GLU A 143 6.26 15.39 -4.60
N PRO A 144 6.10 14.93 -3.35
CA PRO A 144 5.85 13.52 -3.09
C PRO A 144 4.53 13.09 -3.74
N PRO A 145 4.40 11.80 -4.11
CA PRO A 145 3.13 11.27 -4.60
C PRO A 145 2.01 11.59 -3.62
N TRP A 146 0.82 11.92 -4.13
CA TRP A 146 -0.29 12.46 -3.32
C TRP A 146 -0.61 11.62 -2.08
N ALA A 147 -0.51 10.29 -2.16
CA ALA A 147 -0.81 9.37 -1.05
C ALA A 147 0.20 9.45 0.10
N PHE A 148 1.41 9.97 -0.16
CA PHE A 148 2.49 10.17 0.82
C PHE A 148 2.63 11.62 1.25
N ARG A 149 1.69 12.50 0.89
CA ARG A 149 1.61 13.84 1.46
C ARG A 149 1.19 13.72 2.93
N ARG A 150 1.81 14.51 3.80
CA ARG A 150 1.59 14.43 5.26
C ARG A 150 0.11 14.48 5.64
N ALA A 151 -0.64 15.45 5.10
CA ALA A 151 -2.07 15.60 5.39
C ALA A 151 -2.89 14.37 4.99
N VAL A 152 -2.59 13.79 3.82
CA VAL A 152 -3.27 12.60 3.29
C VAL A 152 -2.94 11.36 4.12
N GLY A 153 -1.66 11.12 4.44
CA GLY A 153 -1.27 9.99 5.28
C GLY A 153 -1.92 10.03 6.68
N LEU A 154 -1.97 11.21 7.30
CA LEU A 154 -2.61 11.40 8.59
C LEU A 154 -4.14 11.29 8.52
N SER A 155 -4.80 11.91 7.53
CA SER A 155 -6.26 11.85 7.40
C SER A 155 -6.73 10.43 7.10
N THR A 156 -6.04 9.69 6.22
CA THR A 156 -6.34 8.29 5.97
C THR A 156 -6.18 7.46 7.23
N THR A 157 -5.09 7.65 8.00
CA THR A 157 -4.88 6.92 9.25
C THR A 157 -5.99 7.19 10.26
N LEU A 158 -6.46 8.44 10.38
CA LEU A 158 -7.58 8.79 11.26
C LEU A 158 -8.89 8.12 10.82
N VAL A 159 -9.20 8.11 9.53
CA VAL A 159 -10.39 7.43 8.99
C VAL A 159 -10.32 5.92 9.26
N LEU A 160 -9.17 5.30 8.99
CA LEU A 160 -8.96 3.88 9.23
C LEU A 160 -9.01 3.53 10.74
N LEU A 161 -8.49 4.39 11.62
CA LEU A 161 -8.61 4.26 13.07
C LEU A 161 -10.06 4.36 13.53
N ALA A 162 -10.85 5.26 12.96
CA ALA A 162 -12.26 5.39 13.29
C ALA A 162 -13.05 4.13 12.90
N LEU A 163 -12.78 3.56 11.71
CA LEU A 163 -13.37 2.29 11.29
C LEU A 163 -12.95 1.13 12.19
N PHE A 164 -11.66 1.05 12.53
CA PHE A 164 -11.17 0.02 13.45
C PHE A 164 -11.76 0.17 14.85
N GLY A 165 -11.90 1.40 15.35
CA GLY A 165 -12.57 1.70 16.62
C GLY A 165 -14.04 1.29 16.62
N TRP A 166 -14.75 1.51 15.51
CA TRP A 166 -16.11 0.98 15.34
C TRP A 166 -16.14 -0.55 15.34
N CYS A 167 -15.23 -1.21 14.62
CA CYS A 167 -15.11 -2.67 14.65
C CYS A 167 -14.84 -3.19 16.07
N ALA A 168 -13.95 -2.56 16.82
CA ALA A 168 -13.66 -2.93 18.20
C ALA A 168 -14.88 -2.77 19.12
N PHE A 169 -15.64 -1.68 18.96
CA PHE A 169 -16.89 -1.47 19.67
C PHE A 169 -17.93 -2.56 19.35
N GLU A 170 -18.08 -2.95 18.09
CA GLU A 170 -19.03 -3.99 17.70
C GLU A 170 -18.65 -5.36 18.29
N VAL A 171 -17.35 -5.69 18.33
CA VAL A 171 -16.85 -6.92 18.98
C VAL A 171 -17.20 -6.96 20.48
N THR A 172 -17.14 -5.84 21.18
CA THR A 172 -17.34 -5.81 22.65
C THR A 172 -18.78 -5.59 23.08
N SER A 173 -19.60 -4.92 22.26
CA SER A 173 -20.87 -4.37 22.72
C SER A 173 -21.95 -4.26 21.63
N GLY A 174 -21.62 -4.58 20.38
CA GLY A 174 -22.50 -4.38 19.26
C GLY A 174 -23.19 -5.64 18.76
N SER A 175 -23.81 -5.52 17.59
CA SER A 175 -24.57 -6.58 16.91
C SER A 175 -24.28 -6.66 15.41
N ARG A 176 -23.35 -5.85 14.92
CA ARG A 176 -22.99 -5.70 13.50
C ARG A 176 -21.51 -5.98 13.27
N THR A 177 -20.94 -6.90 14.05
CA THR A 177 -19.52 -7.24 14.04
C THR A 177 -19.04 -7.67 12.66
N GLY A 178 -19.81 -8.53 11.98
CA GLY A 178 -19.53 -8.96 10.61
C GLY A 178 -19.51 -7.82 9.59
N LEU A 179 -20.40 -6.84 9.72
CA LEU A 179 -20.41 -5.66 8.85
C LEU A 179 -19.21 -4.76 9.12
N ALA A 180 -18.94 -4.44 10.39
CA ALA A 180 -17.87 -3.53 10.76
C ALA A 180 -16.49 -4.10 10.38
N GLU A 181 -16.28 -5.41 10.54
CA GLU A 181 -15.06 -6.09 10.11
C GLU A 181 -14.89 -6.01 8.59
N ARG A 182 -15.94 -6.28 7.79
CA ARG A 182 -15.89 -6.19 6.32
C ARG A 182 -15.57 -4.78 5.82
N VAL A 183 -16.25 -3.77 6.37
CA VAL A 183 -16.01 -2.37 6.01
C VAL A 183 -14.57 -1.97 6.33
N THR A 184 -14.08 -2.34 7.52
CA THR A 184 -12.71 -2.08 7.95
C THR A 184 -11.71 -2.80 7.05
N ALA A 185 -11.92 -4.09 6.78
CA ALA A 185 -11.04 -4.93 5.97
C ALA A 185 -10.94 -4.42 4.51
N VAL A 186 -12.05 -3.97 3.91
CA VAL A 186 -12.03 -3.33 2.58
C VAL A 186 -11.28 -2.00 2.63
N ALA A 187 -11.55 -1.16 3.62
CA ALA A 187 -10.91 0.14 3.71
C ALA A 187 -9.37 0.00 3.85
N VAL A 188 -8.89 -0.89 4.71
CA VAL A 188 -7.45 -1.11 4.89
C VAL A 188 -6.79 -1.80 3.68
N SER A 189 -7.50 -2.67 2.96
CA SER A 189 -6.98 -3.37 1.77
C SER A 189 -6.94 -2.50 0.51
N LEU A 190 -7.81 -1.50 0.40
CA LEU A 190 -7.83 -0.56 -0.73
C LEU A 190 -6.67 0.44 -0.69
N TRP A 191 -6.21 0.83 0.50
CA TRP A 191 -5.21 1.89 0.61
C TRP A 191 -3.85 1.54 -0.04
N PRO A 192 -3.29 0.32 0.08
CA PRO A 192 -2.08 -0.07 -0.64
C PRO A 192 -2.19 0.12 -2.16
N LEU A 193 -3.34 -0.22 -2.76
CA LEU A 193 -3.59 0.00 -4.18
C LEU A 193 -3.55 1.49 -4.53
N LEU A 194 -4.25 2.33 -3.76
CA LEU A 194 -4.26 3.78 -3.99
C LEU A 194 -2.86 4.39 -3.88
N ALA A 195 -2.06 3.96 -2.90
CA ALA A 195 -0.68 4.41 -2.71
C ALA A 195 0.24 3.97 -3.85
N VAL A 196 0.10 2.73 -4.34
CA VAL A 196 0.85 2.20 -5.49
C VAL A 196 0.50 2.98 -6.77
N LEU A 197 -0.80 3.24 -7.01
CA LEU A 197 -1.25 4.05 -8.14
C LEU A 197 -0.74 5.50 -8.05
N SER A 198 -0.73 6.07 -6.85
CA SER A 198 -0.15 7.39 -6.57
C SER A 198 1.33 7.45 -6.97
N ALA A 199 2.13 6.51 -6.47
CA ALA A 199 3.56 6.41 -6.77
C ALA A 199 3.82 6.19 -8.26
N ARG A 200 3.03 5.33 -8.92
CA ARG A 200 3.15 5.07 -10.37
C ARG A 200 2.84 6.32 -11.19
N ARG A 201 1.77 7.05 -10.87
CA ARG A 201 1.43 8.31 -11.56
C ARG A 201 2.54 9.35 -11.40
N ALA A 202 3.08 9.51 -10.19
CA ALA A 202 4.18 10.43 -9.95
C ALA A 202 5.43 10.05 -10.76
N HIS A 203 5.79 8.76 -10.81
CA HIS A 203 6.92 8.28 -11.61
C HIS A 203 6.73 8.55 -13.11
N LEU A 204 5.53 8.28 -13.65
CA LEU A 204 5.22 8.54 -15.05
C LEU A 204 5.31 10.03 -15.39
N ALA A 205 4.72 10.89 -14.55
CA ALA A 205 4.77 12.34 -14.74
C ALA A 205 6.21 12.88 -14.74
N TRP A 206 7.09 12.33 -13.89
CA TRP A 206 8.51 12.65 -13.90
C TRP A 206 9.22 12.20 -15.17
N SER A 207 8.93 10.99 -15.66
CA SER A 207 9.55 10.48 -16.90
C SER A 207 9.14 11.30 -18.13
N THR A 208 7.90 11.79 -18.16
CA THR A 208 7.40 12.66 -19.25
C THR A 208 7.82 14.11 -19.11
N GLY A 209 8.03 14.60 -17.88
CA GLY A 209 8.54 15.95 -17.63
C GLY A 209 10.05 16.09 -17.87
N GLY A 210 10.83 15.02 -17.65
CA GLY A 210 12.26 14.98 -17.95
C GLY A 210 12.59 14.78 -19.43
N THR A 211 11.62 14.42 -20.26
CA THR A 211 11.77 14.37 -21.71
C THR A 211 11.49 15.75 -22.29
N VAL A 212 12.53 16.57 -22.41
CA VAL A 212 12.47 17.79 -23.24
C VAL A 212 12.16 17.34 -24.67
N ARG A 213 10.99 17.72 -25.20
CA ARG A 213 10.73 17.65 -26.64
C ARG A 213 11.68 18.63 -27.32
N VAL A 214 12.81 18.13 -27.82
CA VAL A 214 13.56 18.83 -28.85
C VAL A 214 12.69 18.73 -30.11
N GLY A 215 12.18 19.88 -30.57
CA GLY A 215 11.34 19.98 -31.77
C GLY A 215 12.08 19.49 -33.04
N PRO A 216 11.37 19.37 -34.17
CA PRO A 216 11.83 18.63 -35.35
C PRO A 216 13.05 19.23 -36.09
N ASP A 217 13.59 20.38 -35.68
CA ASP A 217 14.46 21.18 -36.56
C ASP A 217 15.95 21.28 -36.16
N LEU A 218 16.51 20.40 -35.33
CA LEU A 218 17.97 20.40 -35.12
C LEU A 218 18.60 19.01 -35.08
N PRO A 219 19.74 18.80 -35.79
CA PRO A 219 20.45 17.54 -35.77
C PRO A 219 21.04 17.26 -34.39
N THR A 220 20.98 15.99 -34.00
CA THR A 220 21.43 15.46 -32.72
C THR A 220 22.92 15.71 -32.51
N ILE A 221 23.27 16.72 -31.72
CA ILE A 221 24.54 16.68 -30.97
C ILE A 221 24.19 16.10 -29.61
N GLY A 222 24.45 14.80 -29.45
CA GLY A 222 24.34 14.14 -28.16
C GLY A 222 25.34 14.78 -27.20
N VAL A 223 24.86 15.62 -26.29
CA VAL A 223 25.63 15.96 -25.08
C VAL A 223 25.47 14.78 -24.13
N VAL A 224 26.40 13.83 -24.24
CA VAL A 224 26.64 12.85 -23.19
C VAL A 224 27.12 13.65 -21.96
N PRO A 225 26.47 13.54 -20.79
CA PRO A 225 27.00 14.16 -19.57
C PRO A 225 28.43 13.66 -19.34
N PRO A 226 29.40 14.53 -19.00
CA PRO A 226 30.77 14.08 -18.79
C PRO A 226 30.79 13.04 -17.67
N ASP A 227 31.43 11.90 -17.96
CA ASP A 227 31.64 10.81 -17.01
C ASP A 227 32.40 11.37 -15.79
N PRO A 228 31.89 11.25 -14.55
CA PRO A 228 32.53 11.82 -13.36
C PRO A 228 33.94 11.27 -13.09
N LEU A 229 34.35 10.22 -13.79
CA LEU A 229 35.64 9.55 -13.67
C LEU A 229 36.55 9.75 -14.91
N GLY A 230 36.12 10.53 -15.90
CA GLY A 230 36.91 10.81 -17.10
C GLY A 230 37.94 11.94 -16.87
N PRO A 231 39.16 11.85 -17.46
CA PRO A 231 40.13 12.94 -17.36
C PRO A 231 39.61 14.21 -18.06
N PRO A 232 39.90 15.41 -17.52
CA PRO A 232 39.36 16.67 -18.04
C PRO A 232 39.85 16.93 -19.47
N SER A 233 38.92 17.30 -20.36
CA SER A 233 39.18 17.62 -21.76
C SER A 233 40.04 18.89 -21.87
N GLY A 234 41.16 18.80 -22.61
CA GLY A 234 42.05 19.93 -22.85
C GLY A 234 41.42 21.03 -23.72
N PRO A 235 42.04 22.23 -23.76
CA PRO A 235 41.45 23.41 -24.39
C PRO A 235 41.39 23.29 -25.93
N THR A 236 40.26 23.70 -26.49
CA THR A 236 39.99 23.78 -27.94
C THR A 236 40.87 24.84 -28.64
N PRO A 237 41.41 24.58 -29.85
CA PRO A 237 42.23 25.55 -30.56
C PRO A 237 41.40 26.72 -31.10
N GLY A 238 41.94 27.93 -30.95
CA GLY A 238 41.36 29.18 -31.41
C GLY A 238 41.22 29.29 -32.93
N ARG A 239 40.14 29.97 -33.35
CA ARG A 239 39.77 30.27 -34.73
C ARG A 239 40.80 31.27 -35.33
N PRO A 240 41.30 31.07 -36.56
CA PRO A 240 42.22 32.04 -37.16
C PRO A 240 41.44 33.26 -37.68
N ASP A 241 41.90 34.44 -37.27
CA ASP A 241 41.44 35.73 -37.78
C ASP A 241 41.71 35.84 -39.29
N ARG A 242 40.68 36.25 -40.04
CA ARG A 242 40.82 36.77 -41.40
C ARG A 242 41.05 38.27 -41.31
N LEU A 243 42.03 38.81 -42.03
CA LEU A 243 42.01 40.13 -42.67
C LEU A 243 43.15 40.17 -43.75
N PRO A 244 43.09 41.11 -44.72
CA PRO A 244 43.30 40.88 -46.16
C PRO A 244 44.75 40.74 -46.63
#